data_AF-A4IDK0-F1
#
_entry.id   AF-A4IDK0-F1
#
_cell.length_a   1.000
_cell.length_b   1.000
_cell.length_c   1.000
_cell.angle_alpha   90.00
_cell.angle_beta   90.00
_cell.angle_gamma   90.00
#
_symmetry.space_group_name_H-M   'P 1'
#
loop_
_entity.id
_entity.type
_entity.pdbx_description
1 polymer ?
#
loop_
_entity_poly.entity_id
_entity_poly.type
_entity_poly.pdbx_seq_one_letter_code
_entity_poly.pdbx_strand_id
1 'polypeptide(L)'
;MSVAPKAPMPAISSVAAASAAHKTAQQAVGPLKGTVALRRLVDMLLFVGPSGSGKSTVIRRLQRDWPTLFEFSVSHTTRCPRRGEVHGQHYYFVTMEEFQQLVDAGHMIEYSRLCMPETSSSTPPLSKPVGNLYGTSKKALHTVLARNRVVLMDTDLLGAINIRRYCSREVVSTRPVTVSQAQRSIAQRDDDAAPAAQTLLTLSTPRHASVSLENEHAADPTTANPSKDSMLPSSPFYAAPVVTRTLRCMIIFIAPPSMQVLEQRLRERKTETEASIQLRMKVNRQWMQWAKENQSFFDHYIVNDNLDLCYAKVREIVRAEVLMVDSTL
;
A
#
# COMPACT_ATOMS: atom_id res chain seq x y z
N MET A 1 -34.14 -38.12 -24.61
CA MET A 1 -33.35 -38.32 -23.37
C MET A 1 -33.64 -37.15 -22.46
N SER A 2 -34.57 -37.36 -21.53
CA SER A 2 -35.05 -36.36 -20.57
C SER A 2 -34.22 -36.49 -19.30
N VAL A 3 -33.47 -35.45 -18.92
CA VAL A 3 -32.84 -35.34 -17.61
C VAL A 3 -33.56 -34.22 -16.88
N ALA A 4 -34.32 -34.61 -15.87
CA ALA A 4 -35.20 -33.80 -15.05
C ALA A 4 -34.43 -32.72 -14.23
N PRO A 5 -35.13 -31.62 -13.85
CA PRO A 5 -34.50 -30.46 -13.23
C PRO A 5 -34.19 -30.67 -11.74
N LYS A 6 -33.10 -30.05 -11.29
CA LYS A 6 -32.65 -30.06 -9.89
C LYS A 6 -33.60 -29.21 -9.04
N ALA A 7 -34.25 -29.84 -8.07
CA ALA A 7 -35.18 -29.24 -7.12
C ALA A 7 -34.50 -28.21 -6.17
N PRO A 8 -35.24 -27.20 -5.66
CA PRO A 8 -34.72 -26.16 -4.78
C PRO A 8 -35.02 -26.45 -3.29
N MET A 9 -34.11 -26.05 -2.38
CA MET A 9 -34.33 -26.02 -0.93
C MET A 9 -33.39 -25.01 -0.25
N PRO A 10 -33.72 -24.47 0.94
CA PRO A 10 -34.95 -23.78 1.29
C PRO A 10 -34.69 -22.38 1.87
N ALA A 11 -35.73 -21.55 1.88
CA ALA A 11 -35.75 -20.27 2.58
C ALA A 11 -35.74 -20.50 4.11
N ILE A 12 -34.87 -19.79 4.83
CA ILE A 12 -34.99 -19.63 6.28
C ILE A 12 -35.30 -18.17 6.55
N SER A 13 -36.45 -18.02 7.20
CA SER A 13 -37.15 -16.78 7.52
C SER A 13 -36.44 -15.93 8.56
N SER A 14 -36.87 -14.67 8.58
CA SER A 14 -36.53 -13.58 9.48
C SER A 14 -36.41 -13.94 10.96
N VAL A 15 -35.40 -13.37 11.61
CA VAL A 15 -35.55 -12.86 12.98
C VAL A 15 -35.16 -11.38 12.96
N ALA A 16 -36.19 -10.54 12.99
CA ALA A 16 -36.08 -9.15 13.38
C ALA A 16 -36.08 -9.10 14.91
N ALA A 17 -35.07 -8.50 15.53
CA ALA A 17 -35.14 -7.99 16.89
C ALA A 17 -34.12 -6.86 17.10
N ALA A 18 -34.66 -5.64 17.09
CA ALA A 18 -34.32 -4.47 17.91
C ALA A 18 -32.86 -4.18 18.29
N SER A 19 -32.33 -3.11 17.67
CA SER A 19 -31.80 -1.91 18.34
C SER A 19 -31.52 -2.00 19.84
N ALA A 20 -30.23 -2.15 20.18
CA ALA A 20 -29.67 -1.58 21.39
C ALA A 20 -28.43 -0.77 21.01
N ALA A 21 -28.60 0.56 21.01
CA ALA A 21 -27.54 1.54 20.86
C ALA A 21 -26.55 1.41 22.02
N HIS A 22 -25.55 0.54 21.90
CA HIS A 22 -24.36 0.61 22.73
C HIS A 22 -23.47 1.71 22.17
N LYS A 23 -23.66 2.92 22.72
CA LYS A 23 -22.61 3.93 22.85
C LYS A 23 -21.45 3.28 23.62
N THR A 24 -20.63 2.52 22.91
CA THR A 24 -19.36 2.06 23.44
C THR A 24 -18.48 3.29 23.42
N ALA A 25 -18.41 3.97 24.58
CA ALA A 25 -17.35 4.90 24.86
C ALA A 25 -16.05 4.20 24.49
N GLN A 26 -15.37 4.70 23.46
CA GLN A 26 -14.01 4.29 23.15
C GLN A 26 -13.19 4.67 24.37
N GLN A 27 -13.02 3.74 25.31
CA GLN A 27 -12.02 3.85 26.35
C GLN A 27 -10.69 3.94 25.61
N ALA A 28 -10.06 5.12 25.69
CA ALA A 28 -8.71 5.33 25.20
C ALA A 28 -7.81 4.33 25.91
N VAL A 29 -7.33 3.33 25.17
CA VAL A 29 -6.32 2.40 25.65
C VAL A 29 -5.06 3.23 25.91
N GLY A 30 -4.75 3.45 27.18
CA GLY A 30 -3.50 4.10 27.58
C GLY A 30 -2.29 3.35 27.04
N PRO A 31 -1.11 3.98 26.94
CA PRO A 31 0.09 3.33 26.42
C PRO A 31 0.35 2.03 27.18
N LEU A 32 0.27 0.91 26.46
CA LEU A 32 0.62 -0.41 26.97
C LEU A 32 2.05 -0.33 27.51
N LYS A 33 2.25 -0.72 28.78
CA LYS A 33 3.60 -0.80 29.39
C LYS A 33 4.53 -1.51 28.41
N GLY A 34 5.64 -0.87 28.06
CA GLY A 34 6.60 -1.44 27.12
C GLY A 34 6.36 -1.09 25.65
N THR A 35 5.67 0.00 25.33
CA THR A 35 5.51 0.49 23.95
C THR A 35 6.05 1.91 23.76
N VAL A 36 6.39 2.26 22.52
CA VAL A 36 6.84 3.61 22.11
C VAL A 36 5.91 4.13 21.02
N ALA A 37 5.48 5.38 21.15
CA ALA A 37 4.77 6.07 20.08
C ALA A 37 5.78 6.54 19.02
N LEU A 38 5.55 6.12 17.78
CA LEU A 38 6.31 6.57 16.63
C LEU A 38 5.42 7.43 15.74
N ARG A 39 5.98 8.53 15.24
CA ARG A 39 5.34 9.32 14.19
C ARG A 39 5.57 8.64 12.84
N ARG A 40 4.46 8.32 12.17
CA ARG A 40 4.47 7.80 10.82
C ARG A 40 4.66 8.93 9.81
N LEU A 41 5.78 8.91 9.09
CA LEU A 41 6.10 9.90 8.05
C LEU A 41 5.47 9.57 6.70
N VAL A 42 5.33 8.27 6.41
CA VAL A 42 4.82 7.71 5.15
C VAL A 42 3.65 6.78 5.43
N ASP A 43 2.57 6.88 4.67
CA ASP A 43 1.38 6.03 4.85
C ASP A 43 1.40 4.80 3.95
N MET A 44 2.15 4.86 2.86
CA MET A 44 2.18 3.83 1.84
C MET A 44 3.59 3.64 1.27
N LEU A 45 4.05 2.38 1.23
CA LEU A 45 5.23 1.95 0.49
C LEU A 45 4.80 1.20 -0.78
N LEU A 46 5.09 1.80 -1.92
CA LEU A 46 4.80 1.24 -3.23
C LEU A 46 6.06 0.65 -3.84
N PHE A 47 6.09 -0.67 -3.98
CA PHE A 47 7.15 -1.36 -4.69
C PHE A 47 6.84 -1.45 -6.18
N VAL A 48 7.73 -0.93 -7.01
CA VAL A 48 7.55 -0.90 -8.46
C VAL A 48 8.65 -1.70 -9.12
N GLY A 49 8.33 -2.38 -10.22
CA GLY A 49 9.34 -3.07 -11.03
C GLY A 49 8.82 -4.34 -11.68
N PRO A 50 9.63 -4.98 -12.54
CA PRO A 50 9.22 -6.17 -13.27
C PRO A 50 8.71 -7.31 -12.39
N SER A 51 7.75 -8.09 -12.89
CA SER A 51 7.39 -9.36 -12.25
C SER A 51 8.61 -10.29 -12.25
N GLY A 52 9.08 -10.73 -11.08
CA GLY A 52 10.34 -11.49 -10.96
C GLY A 52 11.50 -10.71 -10.35
N SER A 53 11.36 -9.40 -10.15
CA SER A 53 12.42 -8.59 -9.53
C SER A 53 12.57 -8.79 -8.02
N GLY A 54 11.66 -9.50 -7.34
CA GLY A 54 11.76 -9.86 -5.91
C GLY A 54 10.88 -9.03 -4.96
N LYS A 55 10.06 -8.11 -5.47
CA LYS A 55 9.14 -7.24 -4.68
C LYS A 55 8.35 -7.99 -3.62
N SER A 56 7.58 -9.01 -4.02
CA SER A 56 6.71 -9.74 -3.09
C SER A 56 7.52 -10.45 -1.98
N THR A 57 8.76 -10.84 -2.24
CA THR A 57 9.65 -11.42 -1.22
C THR A 57 10.12 -10.37 -0.22
N VAL A 58 10.50 -9.17 -0.68
CA VAL A 58 10.83 -8.03 0.18
C VAL A 58 9.62 -7.64 1.04
N ILE A 59 8.44 -7.52 0.44
CA ILE A 59 7.18 -7.22 1.15
C ILE A 59 6.89 -8.24 2.24
N ARG A 60 6.98 -9.55 1.95
CA ARG A 60 6.77 -10.60 2.97
C ARG A 60 7.77 -10.50 4.12
N ARG A 61 9.02 -10.14 3.85
CA ARG A 61 10.02 -9.94 4.91
C ARG A 61 9.69 -8.71 5.77
N LEU A 62 9.24 -7.61 5.17
CA LEU A 62 8.76 -6.44 5.93
C LEU A 62 7.59 -6.80 6.84
N GLN A 63 6.60 -7.53 6.33
CA GLN A 63 5.45 -7.98 7.15
C GLN A 63 5.87 -8.92 8.27
N ARG A 64 6.88 -9.77 8.05
CA ARG A 64 7.41 -10.67 9.08
C ARG A 64 8.16 -9.91 10.17
N ASP A 65 9.00 -8.94 9.79
CA ASP A 65 9.86 -8.23 10.73
C ASP A 65 9.09 -7.12 11.50
N TRP A 66 8.04 -6.54 10.88
CA TRP A 66 7.14 -5.57 11.54
C TRP A 66 5.65 -5.87 11.30
N PRO A 67 5.12 -6.94 11.90
CA PRO A 67 3.76 -7.44 11.66
C PRO A 67 2.64 -6.53 12.18
N THR A 68 2.95 -5.58 13.05
CA THR A 68 2.00 -4.58 13.59
C THR A 68 2.01 -3.27 12.82
N LEU A 69 3.08 -2.99 12.06
CA LEU A 69 3.26 -1.74 11.34
C LEU A 69 2.79 -1.85 9.89
N PHE A 70 3.18 -2.92 9.20
CA PHE A 70 2.91 -3.09 7.77
C PHE A 70 1.77 -4.07 7.50
N GLU A 71 0.99 -3.78 6.47
CA GLU A 71 0.02 -4.72 5.92
C GLU A 71 -0.09 -4.51 4.40
N PHE A 72 -0.17 -5.62 3.68
CA PHE A 72 -0.24 -5.62 2.23
C PHE A 72 -1.68 -5.36 1.75
N SER A 73 -1.85 -4.38 0.86
CA SER A 73 -3.13 -4.14 0.19
C SER A 73 -3.29 -5.10 -0.99
N VAL A 74 -4.21 -6.05 -0.84
CA VAL A 74 -4.46 -7.10 -1.84
C VAL A 74 -5.16 -6.53 -3.08
N SER A 75 -4.48 -6.54 -4.22
CA SER A 75 -5.01 -6.13 -5.52
C SER A 75 -5.96 -7.17 -6.13
N HIS A 76 -6.66 -6.79 -7.19
CA HIS A 76 -7.57 -7.63 -7.96
C HIS A 76 -6.90 -8.09 -9.26
N THR A 77 -7.25 -9.28 -9.74
CA THR A 77 -6.83 -9.73 -11.08
C THR A 77 -7.86 -10.65 -11.71
N THR A 78 -7.93 -10.63 -13.04
CA THR A 78 -8.81 -11.51 -13.82
C THR A 78 -8.12 -12.79 -14.28
N ARG A 79 -6.85 -13.01 -13.93
CA ARG A 79 -6.18 -14.27 -14.25
C ARG A 79 -6.61 -15.37 -13.29
N CYS A 80 -6.47 -16.62 -13.73
CA CYS A 80 -6.54 -17.76 -12.81
C CYS A 80 -5.40 -17.72 -11.77
N PRO A 81 -5.65 -18.16 -10.53
CA PRO A 81 -4.61 -18.36 -9.52
C PRO A 81 -3.50 -19.29 -10.02
N ARG A 82 -2.24 -19.00 -9.68
CA ARG A 82 -1.14 -19.96 -9.85
C ARG A 82 -1.17 -20.99 -8.71
N ARG A 83 -0.43 -22.09 -8.88
CA ARG A 83 -0.29 -23.11 -7.84
C ARG A 83 0.15 -22.48 -6.50
N GLY A 84 -0.66 -22.68 -5.46
CA GLY A 84 -0.40 -22.18 -4.11
C GLY A 84 -0.85 -20.74 -3.83
N GLU A 85 -1.34 -20.01 -4.84
CA GLU A 85 -1.93 -18.69 -4.59
C GLU A 85 -3.35 -18.83 -4.03
N VAL A 86 -3.68 -17.94 -3.10
CA VAL A 86 -4.93 -17.97 -2.32
C VAL A 86 -5.69 -16.66 -2.55
N HIS A 87 -6.99 -16.78 -2.84
CA HIS A 87 -7.91 -15.66 -2.99
C HIS A 87 -7.98 -14.82 -1.72
N GLY A 88 -7.89 -13.49 -1.85
CA GLY A 88 -7.92 -12.55 -0.72
C GLY A 88 -6.62 -12.47 0.09
N GLN A 89 -5.60 -13.28 -0.26
CA GLN A 89 -4.25 -13.17 0.31
C GLN A 89 -3.24 -12.66 -0.71
N HIS A 90 -3.25 -13.24 -1.91
CA HIS A 90 -2.33 -12.89 -2.97
C HIS A 90 -2.96 -11.89 -3.93
N TYR A 91 -4.17 -12.21 -4.38
CA TYR A 91 -5.04 -11.35 -5.15
C TYR A 91 -6.49 -11.68 -4.81
N TYR A 92 -7.39 -10.72 -4.99
CA TYR A 92 -8.79 -11.01 -5.27
C TYR A 92 -8.88 -11.47 -6.72
N PHE A 93 -8.95 -12.78 -6.92
CA PHE A 93 -9.17 -13.38 -8.23
C PHE A 93 -10.66 -13.25 -8.57
N VAL A 94 -10.96 -12.45 -9.60
CA VAL A 94 -12.32 -12.07 -9.99
C VAL A 94 -12.51 -12.30 -11.49
N THR A 95 -13.75 -12.33 -11.94
CA THR A 95 -14.10 -12.39 -13.37
C THR A 95 -13.85 -11.04 -14.07
N MET A 96 -13.83 -11.05 -15.40
CA MET A 96 -13.74 -9.81 -16.19
C MET A 96 -14.92 -8.88 -15.92
N GLU A 97 -16.10 -9.45 -15.77
CA GLU A 97 -17.35 -8.75 -15.50
C GLU A 97 -17.33 -8.09 -14.11
N GLU A 98 -16.92 -8.81 -13.07
CA GLU A 98 -16.76 -8.25 -11.71
C GLU A 98 -15.69 -7.15 -11.67
N PHE A 99 -14.56 -7.33 -12.36
CA PHE A 99 -13.53 -6.30 -12.43
C PHE A 99 -14.06 -5.04 -13.13
N GLN A 100 -14.80 -5.20 -14.23
CA GLN A 100 -15.39 -4.09 -14.96
C GLN A 100 -16.41 -3.33 -14.10
N GLN A 101 -17.22 -4.02 -13.30
CA GLN A 101 -18.13 -3.37 -12.34
C GLN A 101 -17.39 -2.48 -11.33
N LEU A 102 -16.21 -2.89 -10.85
CA LEU A 102 -15.37 -2.07 -9.96
C LEU A 102 -14.83 -0.83 -10.68
N VAL A 103 -14.47 -0.96 -11.96
CA VAL A 103 -14.02 0.17 -12.79
C VAL A 103 -15.17 1.16 -13.02
N ASP A 104 -16.32 0.66 -13.46
CA ASP A 104 -17.50 1.47 -13.80
C ASP A 104 -18.07 2.20 -12.58
N ALA A 105 -18.01 1.58 -11.40
CA ALA A 105 -18.39 2.21 -10.14
C ALA A 105 -17.34 3.20 -9.59
N GLY A 106 -16.22 3.43 -10.29
CA GLY A 106 -15.16 4.34 -9.84
C GLY A 106 -14.45 3.86 -8.57
N HIS A 107 -14.45 2.55 -8.30
CA HIS A 107 -13.85 1.93 -7.11
C HIS A 107 -12.38 1.57 -7.30
N MET A 108 -11.87 1.56 -8.53
CA MET A 108 -10.45 1.30 -8.82
C MET A 108 -9.61 2.57 -8.67
N ILE A 109 -8.46 2.46 -7.99
CA ILE A 109 -7.43 3.52 -7.94
C ILE A 109 -6.61 3.50 -9.22
N GLU A 110 -6.21 2.30 -9.62
CA GLU A 110 -5.44 2.02 -10.81
C GLU A 110 -5.83 0.65 -11.37
N TYR A 111 -5.62 0.48 -12.66
CA TYR A 111 -5.60 -0.83 -13.29
C TYR A 111 -4.77 -0.79 -14.57
N SER A 112 -4.23 -1.95 -14.95
CA SER A 112 -3.52 -2.16 -16.20
C SER A 112 -3.93 -3.50 -16.81
N ARG A 113 -3.84 -3.60 -18.15
CA ARG A 113 -4.08 -4.84 -18.88
C ARG A 113 -2.76 -5.37 -19.45
N LEU A 114 -2.49 -6.64 -19.18
CA LEU A 114 -1.41 -7.37 -19.85
C LEU A 114 -2.01 -8.12 -21.04
N CYS A 115 -1.97 -7.50 -22.23
CA CYS A 115 -2.55 -8.05 -23.47
C CYS A 115 -1.65 -9.10 -24.12
N MET A 116 -2.19 -10.29 -24.43
CA MET A 116 -1.43 -11.30 -25.19
C MET A 116 -1.21 -10.82 -26.63
N PRO A 117 -0.07 -11.12 -27.28
CA PRO A 117 0.06 -10.91 -28.72
C PRO A 117 -1.03 -11.70 -29.44
N GLU A 118 -1.70 -11.08 -30.41
CA GLU A 118 -2.57 -11.81 -31.30
C GLU A 118 -1.74 -12.86 -32.04
N THR A 119 -2.10 -14.13 -31.92
CA THR A 119 -1.62 -15.13 -32.87
C THR A 119 -2.13 -14.72 -34.24
N SER A 120 -1.24 -14.65 -35.23
CA SER A 120 -1.50 -14.31 -36.62
C SER A 120 -2.39 -15.32 -37.34
N SER A 121 -3.59 -15.58 -36.80
CA SER A 121 -4.68 -16.20 -37.52
C SER A 121 -5.26 -15.12 -38.43
N SER A 122 -5.29 -15.39 -39.73
CA SER A 122 -5.73 -14.50 -40.82
C SER A 122 -7.24 -14.16 -40.80
N THR A 123 -7.87 -14.22 -39.63
CA THR A 123 -9.25 -13.81 -39.39
C THR A 123 -9.23 -12.83 -38.24
N PRO A 124 -9.64 -11.56 -38.44
CA PRO A 124 -9.69 -10.60 -37.35
C PRO A 124 -10.75 -11.07 -36.35
N PRO A 125 -10.40 -11.38 -35.09
CA PRO A 125 -11.41 -11.79 -34.13
C PRO A 125 -12.29 -10.59 -33.80
N LEU A 126 -13.57 -10.69 -34.13
CA LEU A 126 -14.61 -9.70 -33.80
C LEU A 126 -14.95 -9.66 -32.29
N SER A 127 -14.11 -10.20 -31.41
CA SER A 127 -14.51 -10.57 -30.05
C SER A 127 -13.42 -10.32 -29.00
N LYS A 128 -13.71 -9.39 -28.08
CA LYS A 128 -13.12 -9.13 -26.75
C LYS A 128 -11.58 -9.01 -26.66
N PRO A 129 -11.05 -7.92 -26.06
CA PRO A 129 -9.61 -7.76 -25.87
C PRO A 129 -9.01 -8.91 -25.03
N VAL A 130 -7.99 -9.59 -25.58
CA VAL A 130 -7.33 -10.74 -24.96
C VAL A 130 -6.22 -10.28 -24.01
N GLY A 131 -6.32 -10.63 -22.74
CA GLY A 131 -5.31 -10.30 -21.73
C GLY A 131 -5.88 -10.37 -20.32
N ASN A 132 -5.02 -10.35 -19.30
CA ASN A 132 -5.47 -10.30 -17.91
C ASN A 132 -5.39 -8.87 -17.38
N LEU A 133 -6.40 -8.46 -16.62
CA LEU A 133 -6.42 -7.20 -15.87
C LEU A 133 -5.82 -7.40 -14.48
N TYR A 134 -5.17 -6.34 -14.01
CA TYR A 134 -4.65 -6.20 -12.67
C TYR A 134 -5.01 -4.80 -12.18
N GLY A 135 -5.30 -4.63 -10.90
CA GLY A 135 -5.53 -3.30 -10.36
C GLY A 135 -5.88 -3.30 -8.88
N THR A 136 -5.80 -2.13 -8.26
CA THR A 136 -6.04 -1.96 -6.83
C THR A 136 -7.29 -1.12 -6.59
N SER A 137 -8.19 -1.60 -5.73
CA SER A 137 -9.39 -0.86 -5.37
C SER A 137 -9.17 0.07 -4.19
N LYS A 138 -9.97 1.15 -4.12
CA LYS A 138 -10.03 2.06 -2.97
C LYS A 138 -10.27 1.28 -1.68
N LYS A 139 -11.19 0.31 -1.70
CA LYS A 139 -11.51 -0.55 -0.55
C LYS A 139 -10.28 -1.30 -0.05
N ALA A 140 -9.47 -1.89 -0.95
CA ALA A 140 -8.28 -2.64 -0.55
C ALA A 140 -7.27 -1.74 0.20
N LEU A 141 -6.99 -0.56 -0.34
CA LEU A 141 -6.07 0.41 0.26
C LEU A 141 -6.63 0.97 1.59
N HIS A 142 -7.88 1.44 1.59
CA HIS A 142 -8.50 2.07 2.77
C HIS A 142 -8.75 1.10 3.92
N THR A 143 -8.95 -0.18 3.64
CA THR A 143 -9.04 -1.22 4.69
C THR A 143 -7.76 -1.28 5.52
N VAL A 144 -6.60 -1.15 4.88
CA VAL A 144 -5.30 -1.15 5.59
C VAL A 144 -5.08 0.15 6.35
N LEU A 145 -5.40 1.29 5.73
CA LEU A 145 -5.30 2.60 6.40
C LEU A 145 -6.19 2.69 7.64
N ALA A 146 -7.41 2.17 7.59
CA ALA A 146 -8.34 2.16 8.72
C ALA A 146 -7.83 1.33 9.91
N ARG A 147 -6.96 0.35 9.65
CA ARG A 147 -6.26 -0.45 10.68
C ARG A 147 -5.02 0.24 11.24
N ASN A 148 -4.78 1.51 10.87
CA ASN A 148 -3.63 2.33 11.26
C ASN A 148 -2.27 1.71 10.90
N ARG A 149 -2.20 1.00 9.77
CA ARG A 149 -0.96 0.40 9.25
C ARG A 149 -0.40 1.17 8.07
N VAL A 150 0.90 1.03 7.83
CA VAL A 150 1.54 1.47 6.59
C VAL A 150 1.17 0.47 5.49
N VAL A 151 0.61 0.96 4.40
CA VAL A 151 0.15 0.14 3.27
C VAL A 151 1.35 -0.32 2.46
N LEU A 152 1.52 -1.63 2.30
CA LEU A 152 2.45 -2.20 1.33
C LEU A 152 1.71 -2.53 0.04
N MET A 153 2.27 -2.15 -1.10
CA MET A 153 1.70 -2.46 -2.42
C MET A 153 2.81 -2.81 -3.42
N ASP A 154 2.48 -3.64 -4.42
CA ASP A 154 3.33 -3.84 -5.59
C ASP A 154 2.56 -3.66 -6.90
N THR A 155 3.10 -2.82 -7.79
CA THR A 155 2.48 -2.56 -9.11
C THR A 155 3.52 -2.49 -10.21
N ASP A 156 3.05 -2.36 -11.44
CA ASP A 156 3.86 -1.88 -12.55
C ASP A 156 4.04 -0.36 -12.54
N LEU A 157 4.78 0.17 -13.53
CA LEU A 157 5.04 1.61 -13.68
C LEU A 157 3.76 2.42 -13.94
N LEU A 158 2.82 1.89 -14.72
CA LEU A 158 1.58 2.60 -15.03
C LEU A 158 0.70 2.72 -13.79
N GLY A 159 0.59 1.63 -13.02
CA GLY A 159 -0.04 1.61 -11.70
C GLY A 159 0.61 2.61 -10.76
N ALA A 160 1.95 2.70 -10.75
CA ALA A 160 2.67 3.66 -9.91
C ALA A 160 2.36 5.13 -10.24
N ILE A 161 2.25 5.45 -11.53
CA ILE A 161 1.85 6.80 -11.99
C ILE A 161 0.44 7.14 -11.51
N ASN A 162 -0.50 6.21 -11.67
CA ASN A 162 -1.89 6.43 -11.29
C ASN A 162 -2.08 6.50 -9.76
N ILE A 163 -1.38 5.64 -9.01
CA ILE A 163 -1.36 5.67 -7.54
C ILE A 163 -0.81 7.01 -7.04
N ARG A 164 0.26 7.53 -7.62
CA ARG A 164 0.81 8.83 -7.20
C ARG A 164 -0.17 9.97 -7.42
N ARG A 165 -0.85 9.99 -8.57
CA ARG A 165 -1.92 10.95 -8.86
C ARG A 165 -3.06 10.83 -7.83
N TYR A 166 -3.47 9.61 -7.50
CA TYR A 166 -4.47 9.35 -6.46
C TYR A 166 -4.02 9.90 -5.10
N CYS A 167 -2.82 9.53 -4.65
CA CYS A 167 -2.27 9.96 -3.37
C CYS A 167 -2.17 11.49 -3.25
N SER A 168 -1.84 12.20 -4.34
CA SER A 168 -1.76 13.67 -4.35
C SER A 168 -3.08 14.40 -4.07
N ARG A 169 -4.22 13.69 -4.17
CA ARG A 169 -5.58 14.23 -4.00
C ARG A 169 -6.31 13.62 -2.81
N GLU A 170 -5.84 12.49 -2.31
CA GLU A 170 -6.48 11.77 -1.22
C GLU A 170 -6.03 12.35 0.13
N VAL A 171 -7.00 12.67 0.99
CA VAL A 171 -6.74 13.16 2.35
C VAL A 171 -7.07 12.05 3.34
N VAL A 172 -6.15 11.79 4.27
CA VAL A 172 -6.28 10.74 5.27
C VAL A 172 -6.08 11.30 6.68
N SER A 173 -6.81 10.71 7.63
CA SER A 173 -6.61 10.95 9.07
C SER A 173 -5.67 9.89 9.62
N THR A 174 -4.52 10.32 10.13
CA THR A 174 -3.46 9.43 10.62
C THR A 174 -3.34 9.52 12.13
N ARG A 175 -3.08 8.38 12.77
CA ARG A 175 -2.79 8.31 14.21
C ARG A 175 -1.34 7.88 14.40
N PRO A 176 -0.68 8.26 15.50
CA PRO A 176 0.62 7.71 15.84
C PRO A 176 0.59 6.18 15.89
N VAL A 177 1.69 5.56 15.51
CA VAL A 177 1.81 4.10 15.53
C VAL A 177 2.50 3.70 16.82
N THR A 178 1.89 2.78 17.56
CA THR A 178 2.47 2.23 18.77
C THR A 178 3.21 0.95 18.43
N VAL A 179 4.53 0.92 18.64
CA VAL A 179 5.35 -0.29 18.49
C VAL A 179 5.81 -0.80 19.84
N SER A 180 6.12 -2.09 19.95
CA SER A 180 6.70 -2.63 21.19
C SER A 180 8.12 -2.08 21.42
N GLN A 181 8.56 -1.98 22.67
CA GLN A 181 9.92 -1.57 23.03
C GLN A 181 10.97 -2.51 22.41
N ALA A 182 10.67 -3.80 22.25
CA ALA A 182 11.54 -4.73 21.52
C ALA A 182 11.77 -4.27 20.06
N GLN A 183 10.73 -3.75 19.41
CA GLN A 183 10.81 -3.17 18.07
C GLN A 183 11.42 -1.75 18.05
N ARG A 184 11.54 -1.08 19.20
CA ARG A 184 12.24 0.21 19.33
C ARG A 184 13.73 0.07 19.01
N SER A 185 14.39 -1.00 19.47
CA SER A 185 15.79 -1.30 19.11
C SER A 185 15.97 -1.46 17.60
N ILE A 186 14.92 -1.89 16.89
CA ILE A 186 14.92 -2.00 15.44
C ILE A 186 14.74 -0.62 14.78
N ALA A 187 14.19 0.39 15.46
CA ALA A 187 13.99 1.75 14.92
C ALA A 187 15.13 2.74 15.25
N GLN A 188 15.94 2.46 16.29
CA GLN A 188 17.07 3.31 16.69
C GLN A 188 18.32 2.99 15.86
N ARG A 189 19.12 4.03 15.57
CA ARG A 189 20.48 3.87 15.03
C ARG A 189 21.38 3.31 16.13
N ASP A 190 22.30 2.43 15.77
CA ASP A 190 23.49 2.20 16.60
C ASP A 190 24.34 3.47 16.46
N ASP A 191 24.39 4.31 17.50
CA ASP A 191 25.14 5.57 17.50
C ASP A 191 26.68 5.37 17.54
N ASP A 192 27.20 4.15 17.29
CA ASP A 192 28.63 3.82 17.33
C ASP A 192 29.30 3.64 15.95
N ALA A 193 28.68 4.10 14.85
CA ALA A 193 29.34 4.12 13.53
C ALA A 193 29.62 5.56 13.05
N ALA A 194 30.87 5.99 13.23
CA ALA A 194 31.41 7.26 12.73
C ALA A 194 31.22 7.46 11.20
N PRO A 195 31.11 8.71 10.72
CA PRO A 195 30.44 9.00 9.46
C PRO A 195 31.36 8.84 8.25
N ALA A 196 30.94 8.01 7.30
CA ALA A 196 31.50 8.02 5.95
C ALA A 196 30.90 9.19 5.14
N ALA A 197 31.77 10.17 4.87
CA ALA A 197 31.74 11.13 3.77
C ALA A 197 30.40 11.83 3.44
N GLN A 198 30.34 13.07 3.90
CA GLN A 198 29.53 14.17 3.39
C GLN A 198 29.42 14.15 1.85
N THR A 199 28.26 13.82 1.33
CA THR A 199 27.79 14.39 0.06
C THR A 199 26.50 15.11 0.40
N LEU A 200 26.63 16.41 0.62
CA LEU A 200 25.58 17.36 0.89
C LEU A 200 24.68 17.47 -0.35
N LEU A 201 23.79 16.50 -0.55
CA LEU A 201 22.69 16.64 -1.50
C LEU A 201 21.71 17.65 -0.91
N THR A 202 21.85 18.88 -1.36
CA THR A 202 20.99 20.01 -1.04
C THR A 202 19.52 19.60 -1.18
N LEU A 203 18.81 19.66 -0.07
CA LEU A 203 17.37 19.48 0.04
C LEU A 203 16.67 20.59 -0.76
N SER A 204 16.34 20.30 -2.01
CA SER A 204 15.41 21.09 -2.81
C SER A 204 14.00 20.90 -2.23
N THR A 205 13.53 21.84 -1.42
CA THR A 205 12.14 21.88 -0.99
C THR A 205 11.21 22.11 -2.20
N PRO A 206 10.11 21.36 -2.35
CA PRO A 206 9.17 21.59 -3.44
C PRO A 206 8.47 22.95 -3.24
N ARG A 207 8.62 23.84 -4.21
CA ARG A 207 7.87 25.10 -4.31
C ARG A 207 6.39 24.77 -4.49
N HIS A 208 5.62 24.70 -3.41
CA HIS A 208 4.17 24.73 -3.49
C HIS A 208 3.73 26.18 -3.76
N ALA A 209 3.18 26.40 -4.95
CA ALA A 209 2.50 27.63 -5.30
C ALA A 209 1.32 27.85 -4.35
N SER A 210 1.37 28.97 -3.64
CA SER A 210 0.33 29.49 -2.76
C SER A 210 -0.94 29.80 -3.56
N VAL A 211 -2.05 29.17 -3.20
CA VAL A 211 -3.40 29.66 -3.52
C VAL A 211 -4.03 30.06 -2.20
N SER A 212 -4.15 31.38 -2.03
CA SER A 212 -4.84 32.04 -0.93
C SER A 212 -6.34 31.78 -1.03
N LEU A 213 -6.96 31.40 0.09
CA LEU A 213 -8.39 31.62 0.31
C LEU A 213 -8.53 32.27 1.68
N GLU A 214 -9.27 33.38 1.65
CA GLU A 214 -9.32 34.43 2.65
C GLU A 214 -10.22 34.07 3.83
N ASN A 215 -9.87 34.68 4.97
CA ASN A 215 -10.61 34.73 6.22
C ASN A 215 -11.86 35.59 6.12
N GLU A 216 -12.92 35.19 6.81
CA GLU A 216 -13.86 36.08 7.52
C GLU A 216 -14.17 35.42 8.87
N HIS A 217 -13.81 36.01 10.02
CA HIS A 217 -14.59 36.99 10.81
C HIS A 217 -16.02 36.50 11.13
N ALA A 218 -16.59 36.54 12.33
CA ALA A 218 -16.22 37.03 13.65
C ALA A 218 -17.30 36.52 14.63
N ALA A 219 -16.97 36.34 15.91
CA ALA A 219 -17.91 36.55 17.04
C ALA A 219 -17.19 36.36 18.39
N ASP A 220 -17.19 37.45 19.16
CA ASP A 220 -16.88 37.60 20.59
C ASP A 220 -18.22 37.83 21.34
N PRO A 221 -18.26 38.23 22.63
CA PRO A 221 -17.94 37.53 23.90
C PRO A 221 -19.21 37.19 24.72
N THR A 222 -19.08 36.45 25.83
CA THR A 222 -19.71 36.78 27.15
C THR A 222 -19.34 35.81 28.28
N THR A 223 -18.51 36.33 29.21
CA THR A 223 -18.64 36.40 30.69
C THR A 223 -19.16 35.25 31.58
N ALA A 224 -18.38 35.06 32.67
CA ALA A 224 -18.73 34.79 34.08
C ALA A 224 -19.05 33.34 34.51
N ASN A 225 -18.21 32.61 35.26
CA ASN A 225 -17.71 32.69 36.67
C ASN A 225 -18.32 31.52 37.50
N PRO A 226 -17.74 31.08 38.63
CA PRO A 226 -17.31 29.69 38.77
C PRO A 226 -18.02 28.92 39.89
N SER A 227 -18.13 27.59 39.73
CA SER A 227 -18.41 26.68 40.84
C SER A 227 -17.17 25.85 41.16
N LYS A 228 -16.73 25.99 42.40
CA LYS A 228 -15.80 25.07 43.08
C LYS A 228 -16.49 23.73 43.19
N ASP A 229 -15.91 22.69 42.60
CA ASP A 229 -15.92 21.39 43.27
C ASP A 229 -14.64 20.62 42.97
N SER A 230 -13.99 20.28 44.07
CA SER A 230 -12.74 19.57 44.18
C SER A 230 -12.95 18.10 43.81
N MET A 231 -12.70 17.75 42.56
CA MET A 231 -12.36 16.38 42.18
C MET A 231 -11.02 16.43 41.45
N LEU A 232 -10.00 15.82 42.07
CA LEU A 232 -8.68 15.61 41.50
C LEU A 232 -8.84 15.09 40.06
N PRO A 233 -8.33 15.79 39.03
CA PRO A 233 -8.44 15.28 37.68
C PRO A 233 -7.61 14.01 37.59
N SER A 234 -8.28 12.89 37.39
CA SER A 234 -7.68 11.70 36.82
C SER A 234 -6.90 12.13 35.59
N SER A 235 -5.58 11.93 35.63
CA SER A 235 -4.65 12.33 34.58
C SER A 235 -5.25 12.02 33.20
N PRO A 236 -5.51 13.04 32.34
CA PRO A 236 -6.02 12.76 31.02
C PRO A 236 -4.94 11.96 30.30
N PHE A 237 -5.22 10.69 30.05
CA PHE A 237 -4.43 9.89 29.12
C PHE A 237 -4.47 10.62 27.78
N TYR A 238 -3.44 11.40 27.46
CA TYR A 238 -3.30 12.11 26.21
C TYR A 238 -3.18 11.08 25.08
N ALA A 239 -4.30 10.75 24.45
CA ALA A 239 -4.27 10.10 23.15
C ALA A 239 -3.61 11.07 22.17
N ALA A 240 -2.50 10.66 21.57
CA ALA A 240 -1.75 11.53 20.67
C ALA A 240 -2.64 11.99 19.49
N PRO A 241 -2.51 13.27 19.05
CA PRO A 241 -3.49 13.90 18.18
C PRO A 241 -3.58 13.23 16.80
N VAL A 242 -4.80 13.08 16.30
CA VAL A 242 -5.08 12.69 14.92
C VAL A 242 -4.61 13.80 13.99
N VAL A 243 -3.81 13.46 12.97
CA VAL A 243 -3.33 14.42 11.97
C VAL A 243 -3.98 14.13 10.63
N THR A 244 -4.71 15.12 10.12
CA THR A 244 -5.29 15.08 8.77
C THR A 244 -4.32 15.69 7.76
N ARG A 245 -3.99 14.95 6.70
CA ARG A 245 -3.06 15.38 5.66
C ARG A 245 -3.24 14.58 4.37
N THR A 246 -2.65 15.06 3.28
CA THR A 246 -2.56 14.29 2.03
C THR A 246 -1.84 12.95 2.24
N LEU A 247 -2.31 11.91 1.56
CA LEU A 247 -1.78 10.55 1.61
C LEU A 247 -0.34 10.54 1.09
N ARG A 248 0.63 10.18 1.94
CA ARG A 248 2.05 10.17 1.59
C ARG A 248 2.47 8.79 1.13
N CYS A 249 2.86 8.71 -0.14
CA CYS A 249 3.32 7.48 -0.78
C CYS A 249 4.81 7.62 -1.12
N MET A 250 5.60 6.65 -0.67
CA MET A 250 7.01 6.49 -1.05
C MET A 250 7.11 5.33 -2.04
N ILE A 251 7.85 5.55 -3.12
CA ILE A 251 7.90 4.68 -4.29
C ILE A 251 9.33 4.14 -4.44
N ILE A 252 9.45 2.84 -4.21
CA ILE A 252 10.73 2.11 -4.26
C ILE A 252 10.74 1.23 -5.51
N PHE A 253 11.62 1.53 -6.46
CA PHE A 253 11.83 0.69 -7.63
C PHE A 253 12.79 -0.45 -7.30
N ILE A 254 12.36 -1.70 -7.55
CA ILE A 254 13.17 -2.91 -7.42
C ILE A 254 13.48 -3.45 -8.83
N ALA A 255 14.69 -3.19 -9.29
CA ALA A 255 15.22 -3.64 -10.57
C ALA A 255 15.82 -5.06 -10.48
N PRO A 256 15.61 -5.95 -11.47
CA PRO A 256 16.46 -7.12 -11.62
C PRO A 256 17.89 -6.70 -12.02
N PRO A 257 18.92 -7.56 -11.82
CA PRO A 257 20.31 -7.24 -12.20
C PRO A 257 20.49 -7.08 -13.71
N SER A 258 19.72 -7.86 -14.47
CA SER A 258 19.70 -7.81 -15.92
C SER A 258 18.38 -8.37 -16.46
N MET A 259 18.09 -8.11 -17.72
CA MET A 259 16.94 -8.71 -18.40
C MET A 259 17.08 -10.24 -18.51
N GLN A 260 18.29 -10.77 -18.65
CA GLN A 260 18.55 -12.21 -18.69
C GLN A 260 18.18 -12.87 -17.36
N VAL A 261 18.61 -12.30 -16.23
CA VAL A 261 18.26 -12.80 -14.89
C VAL A 261 16.74 -12.73 -14.68
N LEU A 262 16.09 -11.68 -15.16
CA LEU A 262 14.63 -11.57 -15.09
C LEU A 262 13.93 -12.69 -15.87
N GLU A 263 14.37 -12.97 -17.09
CA GLU A 263 13.80 -14.03 -17.93
C GLU A 263 13.97 -15.40 -17.27
N GLN A 264 15.17 -15.69 -16.78
CA GLN A 264 15.46 -16.92 -16.04
C GLN A 264 14.50 -17.08 -14.85
N ARG A 265 14.35 -16.04 -14.01
CA ARG A 265 13.42 -16.06 -12.86
C ARG A 265 11.96 -16.27 -13.27
N LEU A 266 11.54 -15.79 -14.45
CA LEU A 266 10.18 -16.03 -14.97
C LEU A 266 10.00 -17.48 -15.43
N ARG A 267 10.99 -18.05 -16.12
CA ARG A 267 10.98 -19.45 -16.59
C ARG A 267 11.02 -20.45 -15.43
N GLU A 268 11.81 -20.17 -14.40
CA GLU A 268 11.94 -21.01 -13.20
C GLU A 268 10.65 -21.17 -12.40
N ARG A 269 9.70 -20.23 -12.54
CA ARG A 269 8.39 -20.35 -11.87
C ARG A 269 7.56 -21.52 -12.39
N LYS A 270 7.80 -21.99 -13.62
CA LYS A 270 7.06 -23.10 -14.25
C LYS A 270 5.52 -22.92 -14.26
N THR A 271 5.05 -21.68 -14.18
CA THR A 271 3.61 -21.31 -14.20
C THR A 271 3.23 -20.38 -15.35
N GLU A 272 4.20 -19.96 -16.15
CA GLU A 272 3.97 -19.05 -17.28
C GLU A 272 4.10 -19.82 -18.59
N THR A 273 3.27 -19.48 -19.58
CA THR A 273 3.42 -19.98 -20.96
C THR A 273 4.49 -19.19 -21.70
N GLU A 274 5.07 -19.74 -22.77
CA GLU A 274 6.08 -19.03 -23.57
C GLU A 274 5.56 -17.69 -24.09
N ALA A 275 4.31 -17.65 -24.60
CA ALA A 275 3.66 -16.42 -25.04
C ALA A 275 3.55 -15.37 -23.92
N SER A 276 3.23 -15.79 -22.69
CA SER A 276 3.17 -14.88 -21.54
C SER A 276 4.55 -14.38 -21.14
N ILE A 277 5.57 -15.24 -21.16
CA ILE A 277 6.95 -14.85 -20.87
C ILE A 277 7.43 -13.80 -21.88
N GLN A 278 7.27 -14.05 -23.19
CA GLN A 278 7.69 -13.12 -24.24
C GLN A 278 7.00 -11.76 -24.13
N LEU A 279 5.69 -11.76 -23.84
CA LEU A 279 4.94 -10.53 -23.59
C LEU A 279 5.51 -9.76 -22.39
N ARG A 280 5.70 -10.43 -21.25
CA ARG A 280 6.28 -9.79 -20.05
C ARG A 280 7.66 -9.24 -20.36
N MET A 281 8.50 -9.97 -21.09
CA MET A 281 9.83 -9.52 -21.48
C MET A 281 9.80 -8.29 -22.39
N LYS A 282 8.88 -8.22 -23.36
CA LYS A 282 8.68 -7.04 -24.22
C LYS A 282 8.30 -5.80 -23.39
N VAL A 283 7.26 -5.92 -22.56
CA VAL A 283 6.78 -4.83 -21.70
C VAL A 283 7.86 -4.40 -20.70
N ASN A 284 8.51 -5.36 -20.05
CA ASN A 284 9.56 -5.09 -19.07
C ASN A 284 10.79 -4.43 -19.69
N ARG A 285 11.17 -4.73 -20.95
CA ARG A 285 12.27 -3.99 -21.61
C ARG A 285 11.97 -2.50 -21.74
N GLN A 286 10.77 -2.14 -22.18
CA GLN A 286 10.34 -0.74 -22.30
C GLN A 286 10.29 -0.07 -20.93
N TRP A 287 9.74 -0.77 -19.93
CA TRP A 287 9.66 -0.25 -18.56
C TRP A 287 11.04 -0.08 -17.90
N MET A 288 11.96 -1.01 -18.11
CA MET A 288 13.31 -0.88 -17.59
C MET A 288 14.05 0.30 -18.22
N GLN A 289 13.87 0.54 -19.52
CA GLN A 289 14.42 1.71 -20.19
C GLN A 289 13.84 3.00 -19.61
N TRP A 290 12.50 3.09 -19.52
CA TRP A 290 11.82 4.26 -18.95
C TRP A 290 12.27 4.53 -17.51
N ALA A 291 12.35 3.50 -16.67
CA ALA A 291 12.77 3.64 -15.26
C ALA A 291 14.22 4.13 -15.14
N LYS A 292 15.10 3.72 -16.06
CA LYS A 292 16.49 4.19 -16.09
C LYS A 292 16.59 5.67 -16.48
N GLU A 293 15.74 6.13 -17.40
CA GLU A 293 15.68 7.51 -17.88
C GLU A 293 14.97 8.46 -16.90
N ASN A 294 14.07 7.92 -16.06
CA ASN A 294 13.20 8.69 -15.17
C ASN A 294 13.43 8.32 -13.70
N GLN A 295 14.69 8.15 -13.26
CA GLN A 295 14.98 7.72 -11.88
C GLN A 295 14.42 8.67 -10.82
N SER A 296 14.33 9.97 -11.10
CA SER A 296 13.73 10.98 -10.21
C SER A 296 12.23 10.78 -9.95
N PHE A 297 11.57 9.91 -10.73
CA PHE A 297 10.23 9.47 -10.41
C PHE A 297 10.22 8.62 -9.14
N PHE A 298 11.26 7.87 -8.81
CA PHE A 298 11.28 7.02 -7.63
C PHE A 298 11.95 7.74 -6.47
N ASP A 299 11.46 7.53 -5.24
CA ASP A 299 12.16 8.00 -4.04
C ASP A 299 13.43 7.17 -3.83
N HIS A 300 13.37 5.87 -4.18
CA HIS A 300 14.51 4.95 -4.11
C HIS A 300 14.56 4.03 -5.32
N TYR A 301 15.77 3.78 -5.84
CA TYR A 301 16.03 2.82 -6.91
C TYR A 301 17.03 1.76 -6.42
N ILE A 302 16.60 0.50 -6.36
CA ILE A 302 17.41 -0.60 -5.83
C ILE A 302 17.52 -1.72 -6.87
N VAL A 303 18.75 -2.09 -7.21
CA VAL A 303 19.03 -3.30 -7.99
C VAL A 303 19.06 -4.51 -7.04
N ASN A 304 18.27 -5.55 -7.35
CA ASN A 304 18.15 -6.76 -6.56
C ASN A 304 18.90 -7.94 -7.20
N ASP A 305 20.21 -7.90 -7.04
CA ASP A 305 21.16 -8.98 -7.30
C ASP A 305 21.18 -10.02 -6.18
N ASN A 306 21.16 -9.56 -4.93
CA ASN A 306 21.09 -10.38 -3.73
C ASN A 306 19.89 -9.94 -2.88
N LEU A 307 19.04 -10.91 -2.53
CA LEU A 307 17.81 -10.65 -1.78
C LEU A 307 18.06 -10.10 -0.37
N ASP A 308 19.10 -10.57 0.32
CA ASP A 308 19.44 -10.11 1.67
C ASP A 308 19.99 -8.69 1.68
N LEU A 309 20.86 -8.35 0.73
CA LEU A 309 21.37 -6.99 0.56
C LEU A 309 20.26 -6.02 0.13
N CYS A 310 19.42 -6.43 -0.84
CA CYS A 310 18.26 -5.65 -1.25
C CYS A 310 17.32 -5.39 -0.06
N TYR A 311 17.06 -6.42 0.76
CA TYR A 311 16.22 -6.27 1.94
C TYR A 311 16.86 -5.38 3.00
N ALA A 312 18.17 -5.50 3.24
CA ALA A 312 18.90 -4.66 4.20
C ALA A 312 18.77 -3.17 3.84
N LYS A 313 18.89 -2.82 2.55
CA LYS A 313 18.68 -1.44 2.06
C LYS A 313 17.24 -0.95 2.31
N VAL A 314 16.24 -1.77 1.97
CA VAL A 314 14.83 -1.43 2.25
C VAL A 314 14.58 -1.27 3.75
N ARG A 315 15.20 -2.12 4.57
CA ARG A 315 15.12 -2.05 6.03
C ARG A 315 15.69 -0.74 6.57
N GLU A 316 16.80 -0.26 6.00
CA GLU A 316 17.42 1.02 6.34
C GLU A 316 16.52 2.20 5.95
N ILE A 317 15.96 2.20 4.74
CA ILE A 317 14.98 3.21 4.30
C ILE A 317 13.78 3.29 5.25
N VAL A 318 13.24 2.13 5.66
CA VAL A 318 12.13 2.08 6.61
C VAL A 318 12.49 2.74 7.95
N ARG A 319 13.69 2.46 8.47
CA ARG A 319 14.16 3.06 9.73
C ARG A 319 14.40 4.56 9.62
N ALA A 320 14.95 5.01 8.50
CA ALA A 320 15.35 6.40 8.31
C ALA A 320 14.19 7.32 7.90
N GLU A 321 13.23 6.82 7.12
CA GLU A 321 12.30 7.69 6.38
C GLU A 321 10.81 7.34 6.58
N VAL A 322 10.48 6.15 7.10
CA VAL A 322 9.07 5.75 7.31
C VAL A 322 8.63 5.99 8.76
N LEU A 323 9.52 5.74 9.70
CA LEU A 323 9.29 5.88 11.14
C LEU A 323 10.18 6.99 11.70
N MET A 324 9.61 7.85 12.54
CA MET A 324 10.37 8.77 13.37
C MET A 324 10.03 8.51 14.83
N VAL A 325 11.06 8.42 15.68
CA VAL A 325 10.86 8.41 17.12
C VAL A 325 10.36 9.78 17.54
N ASP A 326 9.16 9.86 18.09
CA ASP A 326 8.74 11.10 18.74
C ASP A 326 9.67 11.32 19.93
N SER A 327 10.50 12.35 19.85
CA SER A 327 11.45 12.72 20.91
C SER A 327 10.76 13.39 22.11
N THR A 328 9.46 13.63 22.03
CA THR A 328 8.64 14.13 23.13
C THR A 328 8.13 12.98 24.00
N LEU A 329 9.02 12.42 24.82
CA LEU A 329 8.73 11.76 26.09
C LEU A 329 9.86 12.09 27.08
#